data_AF-G0TVM0-F1
#
_entry.id   AF-G0TVM0-F1
#
_cell.length_a   1.000
_cell.length_b   1.000
_cell.length_c   1.000
_cell.angle_alpha   90.00
_cell.angle_beta   90.00
_cell.angle_gamma   90.00
#
_symmetry.space_group_name_H-M   'P 1'
#
loop_
_entity.id
_entity.type
_entity.pdbx_description
1 polymer ?
#
loop_
_entity_poly.entity_id
_entity_poly.type
_entity_poly.pdbx_seq_one_letter_code
_entity_poly.pdbx_strand_id
1 'polypeptide(L)' 'MSSPTFWTTVFNWTYARGFIRLPIALLLPIVFNKYALCQFEPLFQHWNAGHNQRDIWDRLEEKVAMMNAEE' A
#
# COMPACT_ATOMS: atom_id res chain seq x y z
N MET A 1 39.47 -16.18 6.16
CA MET A 1 38.34 -15.27 5.87
C MET A 1 37.68 -15.75 4.60
N SER A 2 36.36 -15.99 4.60
CA SER A 2 35.63 -16.32 3.37
C SER A 2 35.53 -15.08 2.48
N SER A 3 35.65 -15.28 1.16
CA SER A 3 35.42 -14.23 0.18
C SER A 3 33.95 -13.79 0.25
N PRO A 4 33.65 -12.47 0.23
CA PRO A 4 32.27 -12.01 0.22
C PRO A 4 31.55 -12.51 -1.03
N THR A 5 30.29 -12.90 -0.87
CA THR A 5 29.47 -13.35 -2.01
C THR A 5 29.21 -12.18 -2.96
N PHE A 6 28.90 -12.49 -4.23
CA PHE A 6 28.55 -11.48 -5.23
C PHE A 6 27.48 -10.51 -4.71
N TRP A 7 26.41 -11.02 -4.11
CA TRP A 7 25.31 -10.20 -3.58
C TRP A 7 25.72 -9.33 -2.39
N THR A 8 26.61 -9.82 -1.53
CA THR A 8 27.19 -9.03 -0.43
C THR A 8 27.97 -7.84 -0.98
N THR A 9 28.78 -8.06 -2.02
CA THR A 9 29.55 -6.99 -2.67
C THR A 9 28.63 -5.97 -3.33
N VAL A 10 27.62 -6.43 -4.08
CA VAL A 10 26.62 -5.54 -4.71
C VAL A 10 25.92 -4.70 -3.66
N PHE A 11 25.39 -5.32 -2.60
CA PHE A 11 24.68 -4.64 -1.53
C PHE A 11 25.56 -3.57 -0.86
N ASN A 12 26.79 -3.93 -0.49
CA ASN A 12 27.71 -2.98 0.14
C ASN A 12 28.01 -1.79 -0.78
N TRP A 13 28.16 -2.03 -2.09
CA TRP A 13 28.49 -0.97 -3.04
C TRP A 13 27.31 -0.02 -3.30
N THR A 14 26.08 -0.53 -3.39
CA THR A 14 24.87 0.29 -3.54
C THR A 14 24.49 1.00 -2.25
N TYR A 15 24.56 0.35 -1.08
CA TYR A 15 24.15 0.94 0.19
C TYR A 15 25.21 1.84 0.83
N ALA A 16 26.49 1.72 0.47
CA ALA A 16 27.54 2.63 0.95
C ALA A 16 27.39 4.05 0.37
N ARG A 17 26.72 4.21 -0.77
CA ARG A 17 26.57 5.49 -1.46
C ARG A 17 25.25 6.14 -1.08
N GLY A 18 25.31 7.21 -0.29
CA GLY A 18 24.12 7.93 0.20
C GLY A 18 23.16 8.36 -0.92
N PHE A 19 23.68 8.81 -2.06
CA PHE A 19 22.89 9.22 -3.22
C PHE A 19 22.18 8.06 -3.95
N ILE A 20 22.56 6.81 -3.68
CA ILE A 20 21.87 5.61 -4.19
C ILE A 20 20.91 5.08 -3.12
N ARG A 21 21.38 4.99 -1.88
CA ARG A 21 20.61 4.49 -0.74
C ARG A 21 19.34 5.31 -0.49
N LEU A 22 19.43 6.64 -0.51
CA LEU A 22 18.30 7.53 -0.20
C LEU A 22 17.15 7.35 -1.20
N PRO A 23 17.36 7.41 -2.53
CA PRO A 23 16.31 7.08 -3.48
C PRO A 23 15.70 5.69 -3.29
N ILE A 24 16.51 4.65 -3.05
CA ILE A 24 16.00 3.29 -2.80
C ILE A 24 15.09 3.28 -1.57
N ALA A 25 15.53 3.88 -0.46
CA ALA A 25 14.76 3.93 0.78
C ALA A 25 13.45 4.71 0.65
N LEU A 26 13.40 5.72 -0.23
CA LEU A 26 12.18 6.49 -0.50
C LEU A 26 11.25 5.80 -1.51
N LEU A 27 11.80 5.12 -2.52
CA LEU A 27 11.02 4.43 -3.54
C LEU A 27 10.39 3.14 -3.00
N LEU A 28 11.09 2.42 -2.12
CA LEU A 28 10.61 1.16 -1.57
C LEU A 28 9.21 1.27 -0.93
N PRO A 29 8.92 2.23 0.00
CA PRO A 29 7.58 2.37 0.57
C PRO A 29 6.54 2.82 -0.47
N ILE A 30 6.91 3.66 -1.44
CA ILE A 30 5.98 4.11 -2.50
C ILE A 30 5.55 2.92 -3.36
N VAL A 31 6.51 2.12 -3.81
CA VAL A 31 6.28 0.92 -4.63
C VAL A 31 5.53 -0.13 -3.81
N PHE A 32 5.92 -0.36 -2.56
CA PHE A 32 5.24 -1.30 -1.68
C PHE A 32 3.78 -0.89 -1.45
N ASN A 33 3.51 0.39 -1.20
CA ASN A 33 2.14 0.86 -1.00
C ASN A 33 1.30 0.66 -2.27
N LYS A 34 1.83 1.09 -3.43
CA LYS A 34 1.12 1.02 -4.71
C LYS A 34 0.89 -0.41 -5.21
N TYR A 35 1.89 -1.29 -5.10
CA TYR A 35 1.85 -2.60 -5.75
C TYR A 35 1.59 -3.76 -4.79
N ALA A 36 1.88 -3.62 -3.50
CA ALA A 36 1.57 -4.64 -2.51
C ALA A 36 0.29 -4.27 -1.75
N LEU A 37 0.26 -3.15 -1.02
CA LEU A 37 -0.88 -2.83 -0.15
C LEU A 37 -2.20 -2.65 -0.90
N CYS A 38 -2.20 -1.93 -2.03
CA CYS A 38 -3.42 -1.78 -2.85
C CYS A 38 -3.98 -3.12 -3.37
N GLN A 39 -3.15 -4.17 -3.51
CA GLN A 39 -3.63 -5.50 -3.93
C GLN A 39 -4.36 -6.24 -2.81
N PHE A 40 -4.04 -5.93 -1.55
CA PHE A 40 -4.72 -6.52 -0.39
C PHE A 40 -6.00 -5.78 0.00
N GLU A 41 -6.22 -4.59 -0.54
CA GLU A 41 -7.39 -3.78 -0.23
C GLU A 41 -8.73 -4.48 -0.55
N PRO A 42 -8.92 -5.14 -1.71
CA PRO A 42 -10.14 -5.90 -1.98
C PRO A 42 -10.36 -7.05 -0.99
N LEU A 43 -9.30 -7.76 -0.60
CA LEU A 43 -9.37 -8.84 0.38
C LEU A 43 -9.74 -8.29 1.77
N PHE A 44 -9.16 -7.16 2.15
CA PHE A 44 -9.46 -6.47 3.40
C PHE A 44 -10.90 -5.92 3.44
N GLN A 45 -11.38 -5.38 2.32
CA GLN A 45 -12.77 -4.93 2.17
C GLN A 45 -13.75 -6.11 2.26
N HIS A 46 -13.42 -7.24 1.63
CA HIS A 46 -14.21 -8.47 1.71
C HIS A 46 -14.27 -9.03 3.14
N TRP A 47 -13.12 -9.07 3.82
CA TRP A 47 -13.05 -9.51 5.22
C TRP A 47 -13.91 -8.63 6.14
N ASN A 48 -13.95 -7.32 5.89
CA ASN A 48 -14.70 -6.35 6.68
C ASN A 48 -16.06 -5.99 6.05
N ALA A 49 -16.64 -6.87 5.24
CA ALA A 49 -17.94 -6.62 4.62
C ALA A 49 -18.99 -6.24 5.68
N GLY A 50 -19.78 -5.20 5.38
CA GLY A 50 -20.74 -4.56 6.27
C GLY A 50 -20.15 -3.47 7.18
N HIS A 51 -18.85 -3.51 7.44
CA HIS A 51 -18.16 -2.63 8.40
C HIS A 51 -17.04 -1.78 7.78
N ASN A 52 -16.74 -1.98 6.49
CA ASN A 52 -15.73 -1.19 5.83
C ASN A 52 -16.26 0.24 5.58
N GLN A 53 -15.34 1.20 5.38
CA GLN A 53 -15.70 2.61 5.21
C GLN A 53 -16.56 2.86 3.97
N ARG A 54 -16.37 2.06 2.91
CA ARG A 54 -17.15 2.15 1.67
C ARG A 54 -18.60 1.76 1.92
N ASP A 55 -18.86 0.64 2.60
CA ASP A 55 -20.20 0.18 2.95
C ASP A 55 -20.95 1.20 3.83
N ILE A 56 -20.22 1.92 4.70
CA ILE A 56 -20.80 2.99 5.51
C ILE A 56 -21.26 4.16 4.62
N TRP A 57 -20.41 4.56 3.67
CA TRP A 57 -20.74 5.62 2.71
C TRP A 57 -21.89 5.23 1.79
N ASP A 58 -21.87 4.02 1.24
CA ASP A 58 -22.92 3.50 0.36
C ASP A 58 -24.29 3.53 1.07
N ARG A 59 -24.34 3.09 2.34
CA ARG A 59 -25.57 3.19 3.16
C ARG A 59 -26.02 4.62 3.45
N LEU A 60 -25.08 5.55 3.60
CA LEU A 60 -25.38 6.97 3.81
C LEU A 60 -25.96 7.58 2.54
N GLU A 61 -25.38 7.26 1.38
CA GLU A 61 -25.84 7.69 0.07
C GLU A 61 -27.26 7.18 -0.23
N GLU A 62 -27.53 5.90 0.04
CA GLU A 62 -28.87 5.31 -0.08
C GLU A 62 -29.90 6.04 0.78
N LYS A 63 -29.55 6.35 2.04
CA LYS A 63 -30.45 7.08 2.95
C LYS A 63 -30.78 8.48 2.44
N VAL A 64 -29.78 9.21 1.95
CA VAL A 64 -29.97 10.55 1.38
C VAL A 64 -30.84 10.48 0.12
N ALA A 65 -30.63 9.47 -0.73
CA ALA A 65 -31.43 9.28 -1.93
C ALA A 65 -32.91 9.00 -1.61
N MET A 66 -33.20 8.21 -0.57
CA MET A 66 -34.57 7.98 -0.10
C MET A 66 -35.21 9.27 0.40
N MET A 67 -34.50 10.06 1.22
CA MET A 67 -35.02 11.33 1.73
C MET A 67 -35.40 12.30 0.60
N ASN A 68 -34.56 12.41 -0.43
CA ASN A 68 -34.82 13.28 -1.58
C ASN A 68 -35.99 12.80 -2.47
N ALA A 69 -36.34 11.51 -2.43
CA ALA A 69 -37.46 10.96 -3.20
C ALA A 69 -38.80 11.11 -2.46
N GLU A 70 -38.75 11.33 -1.14
CA GLU A 70 -39.91 11.56 -0.28
C GLU A 70 -40.28 13.06 -0.16
N GLU A 71 -39.39 13.97 -0.56
CA GLU A 71 -39.65 15.42 -0.75
C GLU A 71 -40.27 15.73 -2.13
#